data_AF-A0A167J9F1-F1
#
_entry.id   AF-A0A167J9F1-F1
#
_cell.length_a   1.000
_cell.length_b   1.000
_cell.length_c   1.000
_cell.angle_alpha   90.00
_cell.angle_beta   90.00
_cell.angle_gamma   90.00
#
_symmetry.space_group_name_H-M   'P 1'
#
loop_
_entity.id
_entity.type
_entity.pdbx_description
1 polymer ?
#
loop_
_entity_poly.entity_id
_entity_poly.type
_entity_poly.pdbx_seq_one_letter_code
_entity_poly.pdbx_strand_id
1 'polypeptide(L)'
;MVEESKTHQNHYPYSVDSSEIDDISAHAAGSTGQPPIVLSGTRFVIVFVSLLLGLFMATLDQTILTTALPLISSEFNASDQLGWVGSAYLLTSSGFQPIYGIFADIIGHKTVYLISLSIFLFGSILCGASKTMFMLIMSRAVQGVGAAGLITILLIIICDLVSPRERPKYMGGLGVAIGVATLAGPLLGGYFADRRIWRWAFYMNGFVGIVVVAAIVVFFKLPTHRVSDEPMRVQMKRADYAPVFLMMPGTICILAALQVGGANTSWSSTNCIVLFTVGFALFAIFIACEIWVVPYPFIPRRFVMSRTNMAICLANFMGGATDYAIMFFVPLYFQLVHGDSATSSALELLPFFISAVIASFITGIIISMTGRYRLILWLGCAMTVVGTALLQTTTVDMPRSLQYFYLGILGFGTGLCKQTFIVAGQVAADPKDLSLATSISQFFRIFGGACGISVAETIFSFRTKAGLADLSKKMHQNFSIQNIALIKFLPAAARRQVQIVSVDAIDMIYRFTIGCCAAGLLASFLVKHYDIWTDESKVQPTAANGNGTTHNKASDGSNA
;
A
#
# COMPACT_ATOMS: atom_id res chain seq x y z
N MET A 1 7.31 31.23 -50.79
CA MET A 1 6.17 30.30 -50.87
C MET A 1 6.13 29.56 -49.54
N VAL A 2 5.62 30.15 -48.45
CA VAL A 2 4.20 30.45 -48.15
C VAL A 2 3.29 29.31 -48.58
N GLU A 3 2.89 28.49 -47.62
CA GLU A 3 1.56 27.88 -47.64
C GLU A 3 1.03 27.82 -46.20
N GLU A 4 -0.16 28.40 -46.06
CA GLU A 4 -0.86 28.82 -44.85
C GLU A 4 -1.90 27.78 -44.43
N SER A 5 -2.15 27.72 -43.12
CA SER A 5 -3.48 27.70 -42.48
C SER A 5 -4.49 26.60 -42.84
N LYS A 6 -4.90 25.85 -41.80
CA LYS A 6 -6.32 25.77 -41.37
C LYS A 6 -6.42 25.14 -39.98
N THR A 7 -6.43 25.99 -38.95
CA THR A 7 -6.95 25.66 -37.62
C THR A 7 -8.44 25.98 -37.58
N HIS A 8 -9.27 24.97 -37.31
CA HIS A 8 -10.69 25.17 -37.02
C HIS A 8 -10.85 25.84 -35.65
N GLN A 9 -11.25 27.11 -35.64
CA GLN A 9 -11.77 27.80 -34.46
C GLN A 9 -13.25 27.41 -34.29
N ASN A 10 -13.57 26.71 -33.20
CA ASN A 10 -14.94 26.62 -32.69
C ASN A 10 -15.24 27.88 -31.87
N HIS A 11 -16.25 28.61 -32.34
CA HIS A 11 -16.78 29.82 -31.75
C HIS A 11 -17.61 29.46 -30.50
N TYR A 12 -17.17 29.90 -29.31
CA TYR A 12 -18.01 29.96 -28.11
C TYR A 12 -18.38 31.44 -27.87
N PRO A 13 -19.67 31.78 -27.64
CA PRO A 13 -20.08 33.17 -27.53
C PRO A 13 -20.03 33.61 -26.06
N TYR A 14 -18.88 34.03 -25.55
CA TYR A 14 -18.80 34.89 -24.37
C TYR A 14 -17.49 35.69 -24.45
N SER A 15 -17.59 36.98 -24.77
CA SER A 15 -16.49 37.94 -24.70
C SER A 15 -16.16 38.21 -23.23
N VAL A 16 -15.12 37.57 -22.72
CA VAL A 16 -14.52 37.88 -21.42
C VAL A 16 -13.55 39.05 -21.62
N ASP A 17 -13.70 40.06 -20.77
CA ASP A 17 -12.95 41.31 -20.81
C ASP A 17 -11.45 41.04 -20.64
N SER A 18 -10.60 41.67 -21.45
CA SER A 18 -9.15 41.40 -21.49
C SER A 18 -8.43 41.71 -20.17
N SER A 19 -9.04 42.51 -19.28
CA SER A 19 -8.52 42.77 -17.94
C SER A 19 -8.71 41.63 -16.95
N GLU A 20 -9.72 40.76 -17.10
CA GLU A 20 -9.88 39.57 -16.24
C GLU A 20 -8.87 38.46 -16.60
N ILE A 21 -8.39 38.42 -17.85
CA ILE A 21 -7.38 37.45 -18.29
C ILE A 21 -5.99 37.81 -17.73
N ASP A 22 -5.69 39.10 -17.57
CA ASP A 22 -4.44 39.57 -16.94
C ASP A 22 -4.44 39.34 -15.42
N ASP A 23 -5.57 39.49 -14.72
CA ASP A 23 -5.67 39.18 -13.29
C ASP A 23 -5.66 37.67 -13.00
N ILE A 24 -6.26 36.83 -13.86
CA ILE A 24 -6.19 35.36 -13.74
C ILE A 24 -4.77 34.86 -14.06
N SER A 25 -4.06 35.47 -15.02
CA SER A 25 -2.69 35.09 -15.35
C SER A 25 -1.66 35.59 -14.32
N ALA A 26 -1.90 36.74 -13.69
CA ALA A 26 -1.10 37.22 -12.56
C ALA A 26 -1.30 36.37 -11.29
N HIS A 27 -2.51 35.85 -11.03
CA HIS A 27 -2.75 34.91 -9.93
C HIS A 27 -2.33 33.46 -10.24
N ALA A 28 -2.31 33.04 -11.50
CA ALA A 28 -1.76 31.74 -11.91
C ALA A 28 -0.22 31.69 -11.84
N ALA A 29 0.46 32.85 -11.90
CA ALA A 29 1.91 32.96 -11.75
C ALA A 29 2.41 32.84 -10.29
N GLY A 30 1.50 32.92 -9.30
CA GLY A 30 1.86 32.86 -7.88
C GLY A 30 2.01 31.46 -7.26
N SER A 31 1.58 30.40 -7.96
CA SER A 31 1.54 29.03 -7.38
C SER A 31 2.59 28.07 -7.95
N THR A 32 3.51 28.54 -8.79
CA THR A 32 4.55 27.70 -9.41
C THR A 32 5.93 28.11 -8.90
N GLY A 33 6.45 27.36 -7.92
CA GLY A 33 7.88 27.39 -7.58
C GLY A 33 8.24 27.93 -6.20
N GLN A 34 7.54 27.56 -5.12
CA GLN A 34 8.16 27.67 -3.80
C GLN A 34 9.20 26.55 -3.64
N PRO A 35 10.44 26.86 -3.21
CA PRO A 35 11.47 25.85 -3.00
C PRO A 35 11.02 24.87 -1.90
N PRO A 36 11.41 23.58 -1.97
CA PRO A 36 11.09 22.62 -0.92
C PRO A 36 11.55 23.19 0.43
N ILE A 37 10.66 23.16 1.43
CA ILE A 37 10.98 23.60 2.78
C ILE A 37 11.95 22.58 3.36
N VAL A 38 13.24 22.84 3.19
CA VAL A 38 14.30 22.03 3.78
C VAL A 38 14.28 22.30 5.28
N LEU A 39 13.55 21.48 6.06
CA LEU A 39 13.80 21.46 7.50
C LEU A 39 15.26 21.02 7.69
N SER A 40 16.12 21.94 8.09
CA SER A 40 17.52 21.66 8.35
C SER A 40 17.73 21.14 9.77
N GLY A 41 18.61 20.14 9.91
CA GLY A 41 19.16 19.68 11.18
C GLY A 41 18.27 18.77 12.03
N THR A 42 18.46 18.81 13.34
CA THR A 42 17.89 17.88 14.33
C THR A 42 16.36 17.83 14.32
N ARG A 43 15.68 18.93 13.98
CA ARG A 43 14.21 19.00 13.94
C ARG A 43 13.62 18.10 12.85
N PHE A 44 14.23 18.08 11.67
CA PHE A 44 13.82 17.21 10.58
C PHE A 44 13.98 15.74 10.95
N VAL A 45 15.10 15.38 11.58
CA VAL A 45 15.35 14.00 12.01
C VAL A 45 14.31 13.56 13.04
N ILE A 46 14.02 14.38 14.05
CA ILE A 46 13.00 14.07 15.08
C ILE A 46 11.63 13.86 14.43
N VAL A 47 11.23 14.76 13.53
CA VAL A 47 9.96 14.67 12.79
C VAL A 47 9.91 13.41 11.94
N PHE A 48 10.94 13.17 11.14
CA PHE A 48 11.00 12.03 10.23
C PHE A 48 10.94 10.72 11.01
N VAL A 49 11.71 10.60 12.09
CA VAL A 49 11.68 9.43 12.99
C VAL A 49 10.30 9.28 13.64
N SER A 50 9.64 10.36 14.02
CA SER A 50 8.28 10.30 14.60
C SER A 50 7.26 9.78 13.59
N LEU A 51 7.37 10.21 12.33
CA LEU A 51 6.51 9.71 11.26
C LEU A 51 6.81 8.24 10.94
N LEU A 52 8.09 7.86 10.88
CA LEU A 52 8.52 6.46 10.73
C LEU A 52 7.97 5.59 11.86
N LEU A 53 7.92 6.11 13.10
CA LEU A 53 7.39 5.38 14.24
C LEU A 53 5.89 5.14 14.12
N GLY A 54 5.12 6.09 13.56
CA GLY A 54 3.70 5.85 13.25
C GLY A 54 3.49 4.80 12.16
N LEU A 55 4.31 4.82 11.10
CA LEU A 55 4.31 3.76 10.08
C LEU A 55 4.71 2.39 10.66
N PHE A 56 5.73 2.37 11.52
CA PHE A 56 6.19 1.19 12.22
C PHE A 56 5.06 0.59 13.05
N MET A 57 4.34 1.41 13.83
CA MET A 57 3.18 0.97 14.61
C MET A 57 2.07 0.39 13.73
N ALA A 58 1.70 1.07 12.63
CA ALA A 58 0.68 0.56 11.72
C ALA A 58 1.07 -0.79 11.11
N THR A 59 2.32 -0.93 10.67
CA THR A 59 2.84 -2.15 10.03
C THR A 59 3.03 -3.29 11.05
N LEU A 60 3.50 -2.98 12.25
CA LEU A 60 3.67 -3.95 13.33
C LEU A 60 2.32 -4.50 13.75
N ASP A 61 1.32 -3.65 13.91
CA ASP A 61 -0.04 -4.03 14.31
C ASP A 61 -0.75 -4.88 13.24
N GLN A 62 -0.44 -4.65 11.96
CA GLN A 62 -0.91 -5.51 10.86
C GLN A 62 -0.40 -6.95 10.99
N THR A 63 0.79 -7.15 11.57
CA THR A 63 1.52 -8.43 11.50
C THR A 63 1.56 -9.16 12.84
N ILE A 64 1.49 -8.45 13.96
CA ILE A 64 1.53 -8.99 15.32
C ILE A 64 0.40 -9.97 15.64
N LEU A 65 -0.76 -9.78 15.02
CA LEU A 65 -1.92 -10.63 15.28
C LEU A 65 -1.81 -12.01 14.62
N THR A 66 -1.00 -12.16 13.57
CA THR A 66 -0.91 -13.41 12.81
C THR A 66 -0.54 -14.62 13.68
N THR A 67 0.31 -14.42 14.69
CA THR A 67 0.72 -15.46 15.64
C THR A 67 -0.16 -15.54 16.89
N ALA A 68 -0.87 -14.47 17.26
CA ALA A 68 -1.76 -14.43 18.42
C ALA A 68 -3.22 -14.86 18.11
N LEU A 69 -3.62 -14.84 16.84
CA LEU A 69 -4.98 -15.12 16.38
C LEU A 69 -5.57 -16.45 16.88
N PRO A 70 -4.85 -17.60 16.86
CA PRO A 70 -5.39 -18.86 17.36
C PRO A 70 -5.75 -18.81 18.85
N LEU A 71 -4.93 -18.15 19.68
CA LEU A 71 -5.21 -17.97 21.10
C LEU A 71 -6.44 -17.09 21.31
N ILE A 72 -6.52 -15.94 20.62
CA ILE A 72 -7.65 -15.01 20.71
C ILE A 72 -8.96 -15.71 20.34
N SER A 73 -8.93 -16.51 19.27
CA SER A 73 -10.07 -17.31 18.84
C SER A 73 -10.50 -18.35 19.88
N SER A 74 -9.54 -18.99 20.55
CA SER A 74 -9.82 -19.94 21.63
C SER A 74 -10.41 -19.24 22.85
N GLU A 75 -9.97 -18.04 23.19
CA GLU A 75 -10.48 -17.29 24.35
C GLU A 75 -11.92 -16.81 24.13
N PHE A 76 -12.27 -16.42 22.89
CA PHE A 76 -13.62 -15.96 22.55
C PHE A 76 -14.55 -17.07 22.05
N ASN A 77 -14.09 -18.33 21.99
CA ASN A 77 -14.85 -19.47 21.43
C ASN A 77 -15.45 -19.16 20.04
N ALA A 78 -14.70 -18.45 19.19
CA ALA A 78 -15.19 -17.90 17.92
C ALA A 78 -14.26 -18.25 16.74
N SER A 79 -14.06 -19.54 16.51
CA SER A 79 -13.26 -20.09 15.40
C SER A 79 -13.71 -19.59 14.03
N ASP A 80 -15.02 -19.42 13.87
CA ASP A 80 -15.64 -19.16 12.56
C ASP A 80 -15.45 -17.71 12.10
N GLN A 81 -15.01 -16.83 13.02
CA GLN A 81 -14.82 -15.40 12.81
C GLN A 81 -13.33 -14.99 12.77
N LEU A 82 -12.40 -15.94 12.89
CA LEU A 82 -10.96 -15.69 12.99
C LEU A 82 -10.42 -14.88 11.81
N GLY A 83 -10.83 -15.22 10.59
CA GLY A 83 -10.39 -14.52 9.37
C GLY A 83 -10.83 -13.04 9.31
N TRP A 84 -11.90 -12.67 10.00
CA TRP A 84 -12.43 -11.30 9.98
C TRP A 84 -11.59 -10.30 10.79
N VAL A 85 -10.84 -10.74 11.79
CA VAL A 85 -10.02 -9.86 12.64
C VAL A 85 -8.89 -9.19 11.83
N GLY A 86 -8.23 -9.96 10.97
CA GLY A 86 -7.22 -9.44 10.04
C GLY A 86 -7.88 -8.71 8.86
N SER A 87 -8.92 -9.31 8.28
CA SER A 87 -9.58 -8.79 7.08
C SER A 87 -10.24 -7.44 7.31
N ALA A 88 -10.90 -7.21 8.45
CA ALA A 88 -11.54 -5.93 8.75
C ALA A 88 -10.54 -4.77 8.74
N TYR A 89 -9.36 -4.98 9.31
CA TYR A 89 -8.28 -3.99 9.29
C TYR A 89 -7.74 -3.76 7.88
N LEU A 90 -7.45 -4.82 7.11
CA LEU A 90 -6.95 -4.68 5.74
C LEU A 90 -7.98 -3.99 4.83
N LEU A 91 -9.25 -4.30 5.06
CA LEU A 91 -10.36 -3.80 4.26
C LEU A 91 -10.59 -2.31 4.49
N THR A 92 -10.66 -1.86 5.75
CA THR A 92 -10.75 -0.42 6.03
C THR A 92 -9.44 0.29 5.71
N SER A 93 -8.28 -0.34 5.96
CA SER A 93 -6.99 0.24 5.62
C SER A 93 -6.86 0.49 4.12
N SER A 94 -7.18 -0.49 3.26
CA SER A 94 -7.18 -0.28 1.81
C SER A 94 -8.22 0.75 1.39
N GLY A 95 -9.50 0.56 1.74
CA GLY A 95 -10.59 1.40 1.26
C GLY A 95 -10.47 2.88 1.60
N PHE A 96 -9.88 3.24 2.75
CA PHE A 96 -9.75 4.64 3.18
C PHE A 96 -8.49 5.35 2.69
N GLN A 97 -7.46 4.64 2.18
CA GLN A 97 -6.22 5.26 1.71
C GLN A 97 -6.44 6.41 0.71
N PRO A 98 -7.29 6.24 -0.33
CA PRO A 98 -7.44 7.28 -1.35
C PRO A 98 -8.11 8.56 -0.80
N ILE A 99 -8.93 8.43 0.25
CA ILE A 99 -9.60 9.54 0.94
C ILE A 99 -8.60 10.41 1.70
N TYR A 100 -7.59 9.78 2.31
CA TYR A 100 -6.57 10.50 3.06
C TYR A 100 -5.70 11.39 2.18
N GLY A 101 -5.49 11.03 0.91
CA GLY A 101 -4.84 11.91 -0.07
C GLY A 101 -5.60 13.23 -0.25
N ILE A 102 -6.92 13.17 -0.41
CA ILE A 102 -7.77 14.37 -0.56
C ILE A 102 -7.75 15.23 0.71
N PHE A 103 -7.97 14.60 1.87
CA PHE A 103 -7.99 15.34 3.11
C PHE A 103 -6.65 16.00 3.38
N ALA A 104 -5.55 15.33 3.02
CA ALA A 104 -4.21 15.88 3.12
C ALA A 104 -4.11 17.18 2.29
N ASP A 105 -4.57 17.16 1.04
CA ASP A 105 -4.52 18.33 0.14
C ASP A 105 -5.38 19.52 0.65
N ILE A 106 -6.51 19.25 1.33
CA ILE A 106 -7.47 20.27 1.82
C ILE A 106 -7.11 20.82 3.21
N ILE A 107 -6.98 19.92 4.19
CA ILE A 107 -6.87 20.26 5.61
C ILE A 107 -5.40 20.51 5.99
N GLY A 108 -4.47 19.98 5.19
CA GLY A 108 -3.03 20.04 5.38
C GLY A 108 -2.47 18.77 6.03
N HIS A 109 -1.29 18.36 5.58
CA HIS A 109 -0.72 17.03 5.87
C HIS A 109 -0.53 16.76 7.37
N LYS A 110 -0.07 17.76 8.14
CA LYS A 110 0.10 17.66 9.60
C LYS A 110 -1.18 17.28 10.32
N THR A 111 -2.25 18.02 10.04
CA THR A 111 -3.53 17.88 10.76
C THR A 111 -4.13 16.51 10.47
N VAL A 112 -4.11 16.08 9.21
CA VAL A 112 -4.66 14.79 8.81
C VAL A 112 -3.82 13.64 9.36
N TYR A 113 -2.50 13.77 9.43
CA TYR A 113 -1.65 12.77 10.07
C TYR A 113 -2.01 12.60 11.56
N LEU A 114 -2.17 13.71 12.29
CA LEU A 114 -2.55 13.67 13.71
C LEU A 114 -3.95 13.07 13.92
N ILE A 115 -4.93 13.42 13.07
CA ILE A 115 -6.27 12.81 13.11
C ILE A 115 -6.18 11.30 12.88
N SER A 116 -5.41 10.87 11.88
CA SER A 116 -5.20 9.45 11.55
C SER A 116 -4.56 8.70 12.71
N LEU A 117 -3.54 9.30 13.32
CA LEU A 117 -2.89 8.75 14.51
C LEU A 117 -3.86 8.63 15.67
N SER A 118 -4.68 9.65 15.94
CA SER A 118 -5.70 9.60 16.99
C SER A 118 -6.72 8.49 16.76
N ILE A 119 -7.22 8.32 15.52
CA ILE A 119 -8.14 7.23 15.15
C ILE A 119 -7.47 5.87 15.34
N PHE A 120 -6.21 5.73 14.92
CA PHE A 120 -5.44 4.50 15.08
C PHE A 120 -5.27 4.12 16.56
N LEU A 121 -4.89 5.08 17.42
CA LEU A 121 -4.71 4.85 18.85
C LEU A 121 -6.02 4.52 19.55
N PHE A 122 -7.10 5.22 19.20
CA PHE A 122 -8.43 4.93 19.72
C PHE A 122 -8.87 3.51 19.33
N GLY A 123 -8.72 3.13 18.06
CA GLY A 123 -8.98 1.76 17.59
C GLY A 123 -8.12 0.71 18.31
N SER A 124 -6.84 1.02 18.57
CA SER A 124 -5.94 0.13 19.32
C SER A 124 -6.41 -0.07 20.77
N ILE A 125 -6.79 0.99 21.47
CA ILE A 125 -7.33 0.90 22.83
C ILE A 125 -8.61 0.05 22.84
N LEU A 126 -9.50 0.24 21.87
CA LEU A 126 -10.71 -0.58 21.75
C LEU A 126 -10.41 -2.07 21.49
N CYS A 127 -9.39 -2.37 20.68
CA CYS A 127 -8.94 -3.74 20.45
C CYS A 127 -8.43 -4.39 21.75
N GLY A 128 -7.59 -3.68 22.52
CA GLY A 128 -7.09 -4.15 23.82
C GLY A 128 -8.19 -4.33 24.87
N ALA A 129 -9.22 -3.49 24.83
CA ALA A 129 -10.38 -3.53 25.72
C ALA A 129 -11.49 -4.49 25.26
N SER A 130 -11.31 -5.20 24.15
CA SER A 130 -12.35 -6.04 23.56
C SER A 130 -12.74 -7.22 24.46
N LYS A 131 -14.06 -7.41 24.59
CA LYS A 131 -14.69 -8.48 25.39
C LYS A 131 -15.36 -9.56 24.55
N THR A 132 -15.57 -9.29 23.26
CA THR A 132 -16.19 -10.22 22.31
C THR A 132 -15.43 -10.16 20.98
N MET A 133 -15.49 -11.25 20.21
CA MET A 133 -14.88 -11.31 18.88
C MET A 133 -15.43 -10.21 17.94
N PHE A 134 -16.74 -9.98 17.98
CA PHE A 134 -17.38 -8.92 17.20
C PHE A 134 -16.84 -7.52 17.57
N MET A 135 -16.70 -7.23 18.87
CA MET A 135 -16.11 -5.96 19.32
C MET A 135 -14.67 -5.82 18.83
N LEU A 136 -13.87 -6.89 18.86
CA LEU A 136 -12.52 -6.89 18.34
C LEU A 136 -12.50 -6.59 16.83
N ILE A 137 -13.35 -7.25 16.03
CA ILE A 137 -13.45 -7.03 14.58
C ILE A 137 -13.83 -5.58 14.26
N MET A 138 -14.82 -5.01 14.94
CA MET A 138 -15.23 -3.62 14.74
C MET A 138 -14.13 -2.64 15.17
N SER A 139 -13.43 -2.95 16.26
CA SER A 139 -12.29 -2.15 16.71
C SER A 139 -11.13 -2.18 15.71
N ARG A 140 -10.88 -3.34 15.09
CA ARG A 140 -9.90 -3.53 14.00
C ARG A 140 -10.28 -2.73 12.76
N ALA A 141 -11.57 -2.68 12.43
CA ALA A 141 -12.07 -1.85 11.34
C ALA A 141 -11.73 -0.37 11.60
N VAL A 142 -12.04 0.16 12.79
CA VAL A 142 -11.70 1.54 13.19
C VAL A 142 -10.18 1.77 13.16
N GLN A 143 -9.40 0.85 13.69
CA GLN A 143 -7.94 0.94 13.70
C GLN A 143 -7.35 0.96 12.28
N GLY A 144 -7.90 0.17 11.36
CA GLY A 144 -7.51 0.14 9.95
C GLY A 144 -7.76 1.47 9.24
N VAL A 145 -8.82 2.20 9.59
CA VAL A 145 -9.05 3.57 9.09
C VAL A 145 -7.88 4.48 9.46
N GLY A 146 -7.48 4.49 10.74
CA GLY A 146 -6.32 5.29 11.17
C GLY A 146 -5.01 4.87 10.50
N ALA A 147 -4.80 3.56 10.31
CA ALA A 147 -3.62 3.03 9.64
C ALA A 147 -3.50 3.47 8.17
N ALA A 148 -4.62 3.55 7.45
CA ALA A 148 -4.66 4.05 6.07
C ALA A 148 -4.01 5.44 5.95
N GLY A 149 -4.37 6.34 6.86
CA GLY A 149 -3.85 7.71 6.89
C GLY A 149 -2.39 7.77 7.31
N LEU A 150 -1.98 7.01 8.33
CA LEU A 150 -0.57 6.96 8.77
C LEU A 150 0.38 6.56 7.64
N ILE A 151 0.02 5.51 6.88
CA ILE A 151 0.84 5.01 5.77
C ILE A 151 0.85 6.01 4.61
N THR A 152 -0.34 6.49 4.21
CA THR A 152 -0.49 7.33 3.01
C THR A 152 0.11 8.70 3.20
N ILE A 153 -0.25 9.38 4.30
CA ILE A 153 0.15 10.77 4.52
C ILE A 153 1.65 10.87 4.76
N LEU A 154 2.28 9.86 5.36
CA LEU A 154 3.74 9.83 5.48
C LEU A 154 4.43 9.83 4.11
N LEU A 155 3.96 9.02 3.17
CA LEU A 155 4.51 8.98 1.81
C LEU A 155 4.35 10.33 1.10
N ILE A 156 3.23 11.02 1.34
CA ILE A 156 2.96 12.37 0.82
C ILE A 156 3.89 13.40 1.46
N ILE A 157 3.96 13.43 2.80
CA ILE A 157 4.81 14.35 3.57
C ILE A 157 6.28 14.26 3.11
N ILE A 158 6.81 13.06 2.89
CA ILE A 158 8.19 12.90 2.39
C ILE A 158 8.38 13.57 1.03
N CYS A 159 7.37 13.52 0.17
CA CYS A 159 7.46 14.16 -1.13
C CYS A 159 7.56 15.69 -1.03
N ASP A 160 6.94 16.31 -0.03
CA ASP A 160 6.96 17.77 0.12
C ASP A 160 8.22 18.25 0.85
N LEU A 161 8.68 17.50 1.85
CA LEU A 161 9.87 17.88 2.62
C LEU A 161 11.16 17.64 1.87
N VAL A 162 11.16 16.70 0.93
CA VAL A 162 12.39 16.19 0.32
C VAL A 162 12.35 16.40 -1.18
N SER A 163 13.44 16.98 -1.70
CA SER A 163 13.63 17.14 -3.14
C SER A 163 13.52 15.78 -3.86
N PRO A 164 13.01 15.73 -5.11
CA PRO A 164 12.87 14.48 -5.87
C PRO A 164 14.15 13.62 -5.90
N ARG A 165 15.33 14.25 -5.85
CA ARG A 165 16.65 13.60 -5.83
C ARG A 165 16.93 12.81 -4.55
N GLU A 166 16.46 13.31 -3.41
CA GLU A 166 16.68 12.70 -2.11
C GLU A 166 15.54 11.78 -1.67
N ARG A 167 14.33 11.89 -2.27
CA ARG A 167 13.16 11.04 -1.95
C ARG A 167 13.49 9.54 -1.90
N PRO A 168 14.24 8.94 -2.85
CA PRO A 168 14.56 7.51 -2.80
C PRO A 168 15.31 7.08 -1.54
N LYS A 169 16.17 7.93 -0.97
CA LYS A 169 16.91 7.67 0.27
C LYS A 169 15.96 7.57 1.47
N TYR A 170 15.04 8.53 1.61
CA TYR A 170 14.08 8.56 2.71
C TYR A 170 13.03 7.47 2.60
N MET A 171 12.58 7.19 1.37
CA MET A 171 11.68 6.07 1.08
C MET A 171 12.36 4.71 1.36
N GLY A 172 13.66 4.58 1.10
CA GLY A 172 14.45 3.43 1.57
C GLY A 172 14.40 3.26 3.09
N GLY A 173 14.45 4.36 3.85
CA GLY A 173 14.25 4.36 5.30
C GLY A 173 12.87 3.86 5.75
N LEU A 174 11.80 4.16 4.98
CA LEU A 174 10.48 3.57 5.21
C LEU A 174 10.51 2.05 5.00
N GLY A 175 11.18 1.58 3.95
CA GLY A 175 11.36 0.15 3.67
C GLY A 175 12.01 -0.58 4.85
N VAL A 176 13.01 0.04 5.48
CA VAL A 176 13.64 -0.47 6.72
C VAL A 176 12.61 -0.53 7.85
N ALA A 177 11.90 0.57 8.14
CA ALA A 177 10.91 0.61 9.22
C ALA A 177 9.80 -0.44 9.03
N ILE A 178 9.29 -0.60 7.80
CA ILE A 178 8.30 -1.61 7.43
C ILE A 178 8.86 -3.02 7.63
N GLY A 179 10.08 -3.29 7.14
CA GLY A 179 10.70 -4.61 7.27
C GLY A 179 10.97 -5.00 8.72
N VAL A 180 11.49 -4.07 9.54
CA VAL A 180 11.70 -4.29 10.98
C VAL A 180 10.36 -4.49 11.69
N ALA A 181 9.33 -3.70 11.36
CA ALA A 181 7.99 -3.87 11.93
C ALA A 181 7.38 -5.23 11.59
N THR A 182 7.49 -5.66 10.34
CA THR A 182 6.93 -6.93 9.86
C THR A 182 7.63 -8.13 10.50
N LEU A 183 8.93 -7.99 10.80
CA LEU A 183 9.67 -9.00 11.56
C LEU A 183 9.32 -9.00 13.05
N ALA A 184 9.26 -7.81 13.66
CA ALA A 184 8.96 -7.64 15.08
C ALA A 184 7.54 -8.09 15.43
N GLY A 185 6.58 -7.93 14.51
CA GLY A 185 5.18 -8.29 14.70
C GLY A 185 5.00 -9.73 15.18
N PRO A 186 5.28 -10.75 14.35
CA PRO A 186 5.09 -12.15 14.74
C PRO A 186 5.86 -12.57 15.99
N LEU A 187 7.06 -12.01 16.21
CA LEU A 187 7.89 -12.28 17.39
C LEU A 187 7.25 -11.78 18.68
N LEU A 188 6.84 -10.51 18.70
CA LEU A 188 6.15 -9.92 19.83
C LEU A 188 4.77 -10.57 20.01
N GLY A 189 4.08 -10.87 18.92
CA GLY A 189 2.77 -11.53 18.91
C GLY A 189 2.83 -12.92 19.52
N GLY A 190 3.84 -13.72 19.14
CA GLY A 190 4.09 -15.04 19.70
C GLY A 190 4.44 -14.96 21.18
N TYR A 191 5.34 -14.05 21.56
CA TYR A 191 5.68 -13.81 22.96
C TYR A 191 4.46 -13.42 23.82
N PHE A 192 3.59 -12.53 23.32
CA PHE A 192 2.38 -12.15 24.02
C PHE A 192 1.33 -13.28 24.06
N ALA A 193 1.26 -14.09 23.01
CA ALA A 193 0.37 -15.24 22.96
C ALA A 193 0.79 -16.32 23.97
N ASP A 194 2.07 -16.68 24.01
CA ASP A 194 2.60 -17.70 24.92
C ASP A 194 2.32 -17.38 26.40
N ARG A 195 2.32 -16.09 26.74
CA ARG A 195 2.03 -15.58 28.10
C ARG A 195 0.56 -15.22 28.34
N ARG A 196 -0.33 -15.44 27.37
CA ARG A 196 -1.76 -15.06 27.41
C ARG A 196 -2.03 -13.58 27.69
N ILE A 197 -1.13 -12.71 27.22
CA ILE A 197 -1.21 -11.24 27.39
C ILE A 197 -1.36 -10.53 26.05
N TRP A 198 -2.02 -11.15 25.07
CA TRP A 198 -2.18 -10.61 23.71
C TRP A 198 -2.78 -9.19 23.66
N ARG A 199 -3.58 -8.78 24.65
CA ARG A 199 -4.12 -7.41 24.77
C ARG A 199 -3.02 -6.34 24.82
N TRP A 200 -1.84 -6.68 25.35
CA TRP A 200 -0.68 -5.79 25.38
C TRP A 200 -0.11 -5.47 24.00
N ALA A 201 -0.34 -6.32 22.99
CA ALA A 201 0.00 -6.02 21.61
C ALA A 201 -0.65 -4.68 21.16
N PHE A 202 -1.87 -4.42 21.63
CA PHE A 202 -2.61 -3.20 21.32
C PHE A 202 -2.29 -2.04 22.27
N TYR A 203 -2.09 -2.30 23.56
CA TYR A 203 -1.75 -1.24 24.51
C TYR A 203 -0.36 -0.66 24.25
N MET A 204 0.59 -1.45 23.74
CA MET A 204 1.92 -0.97 23.35
C MET A 204 1.83 0.18 22.32
N ASN A 205 0.93 0.06 21.33
CA ASN A 205 0.69 1.13 20.37
C ASN A 205 0.26 2.44 21.07
N GLY A 206 -0.53 2.36 22.14
CA GLY A 206 -0.93 3.51 22.94
C GLY A 206 0.27 4.29 23.48
N PHE A 207 1.20 3.60 24.13
CA PHE A 207 2.40 4.21 24.71
C PHE A 207 3.28 4.87 23.64
N VAL A 208 3.58 4.12 22.57
CA VAL A 208 4.41 4.63 21.47
C VAL A 208 3.71 5.79 20.77
N GLY A 209 2.40 5.70 20.58
CA GLY A 209 1.59 6.73 19.95
C GLY A 209 1.57 8.05 20.70
N ILE A 210 1.50 8.03 22.03
CA ILE A 210 1.58 9.24 22.85
C ILE A 210 2.92 9.96 22.63
N VAL A 211 4.03 9.20 22.56
CA VAL A 211 5.35 9.74 22.25
C VAL A 211 5.38 10.37 20.86
N VAL A 212 4.80 9.71 19.86
CA VAL A 212 4.70 10.24 18.48
C VAL A 212 3.87 11.52 18.44
N VAL A 213 2.70 11.56 19.11
CA VAL A 213 1.85 12.76 19.18
C VAL A 213 2.62 13.91 19.81
N ALA A 214 3.28 13.68 20.95
CA ALA A 214 4.07 14.69 21.63
C ALA A 214 5.20 15.22 20.73
N ALA A 215 5.95 14.33 20.08
CA ALA A 215 7.04 14.71 19.19
C ALA A 215 6.54 15.53 17.99
N ILE A 216 5.42 15.15 17.36
CA ILE A 216 4.87 15.87 16.21
C ILE A 216 4.28 17.22 16.65
N VAL A 217 3.56 17.30 17.77
CA VAL A 217 2.98 18.56 18.24
C VAL A 217 4.08 19.57 18.59
N VAL A 218 5.15 19.13 19.26
CA VAL A 218 6.25 20.00 19.70
C VAL A 218 7.18 20.40 18.56
N PHE A 219 7.59 19.45 17.71
CA PHE A 219 8.66 19.67 16.73
C PHE A 219 8.19 19.87 15.29
N PHE A 220 6.99 19.42 14.93
CA PHE A 220 6.48 19.53 13.56
C PHE A 220 5.83 20.89 13.32
N LYS A 221 6.64 21.92 13.05
CA LYS A 221 6.16 23.22 12.56
C LYS A 221 6.34 23.29 11.05
N LEU A 222 5.54 22.51 10.31
CA LEU A 222 5.40 22.73 8.87
C LEU A 222 4.45 23.93 8.65
N PRO A 223 4.76 24.87 7.73
CA PRO A 223 3.73 25.68 7.10
C PRO A 223 2.67 24.73 6.56
N THR A 224 1.39 25.04 6.78
CA THR A 224 0.29 24.24 6.25
C THR A 224 0.35 24.34 4.73
N HIS A 225 1.01 23.39 4.07
CA HIS A 225 0.95 23.27 2.62
C HIS A 225 -0.48 22.92 2.27
N ARG A 226 -1.28 23.94 1.96
CA ARG A 226 -2.59 23.81 1.34
C ARG A 226 -2.37 24.08 -0.12
N VAL A 227 -2.94 23.24 -0.98
CA VAL A 227 -2.85 23.39 -2.44
C VAL A 227 -3.54 24.69 -2.90
N SER A 228 -4.36 25.29 -2.04
CA SER A 228 -5.08 26.55 -2.30
C SER A 228 -5.25 27.37 -1.02
N ASP A 229 -5.13 28.69 -1.14
CA ASP A 229 -5.47 29.68 -0.09
C ASP A 229 -6.99 29.84 0.11
N GLU A 230 -7.81 29.12 -0.67
CA GLU A 230 -9.26 29.18 -0.53
C GLU A 230 -9.74 28.69 0.84
N PRO A 231 -10.87 29.20 1.36
CA PRO A 231 -11.44 28.74 2.61
C PRO A 231 -11.70 27.22 2.58
N MET A 232 -11.35 26.51 3.66
CA MET A 232 -11.55 25.06 3.81
C MET A 232 -12.98 24.59 3.45
N ARG A 233 -13.99 25.44 3.69
CA ARG A 233 -15.40 25.17 3.34
C ARG A 233 -15.65 25.11 1.83
N VAL A 234 -14.92 25.89 1.01
CA VAL A 234 -15.05 25.90 -0.45
C VAL A 234 -14.33 24.69 -1.04
N GLN A 235 -13.15 24.36 -0.50
CA GLN A 235 -12.40 23.17 -0.91
C GLN A 235 -13.14 21.86 -0.56
N MET A 236 -13.70 21.74 0.65
CA MET A 236 -14.55 20.59 1.01
C MET A 236 -15.82 20.47 0.17
N LYS A 237 -16.36 21.60 -0.35
CA LYS A 237 -17.51 21.58 -1.27
C LYS A 237 -17.11 21.19 -2.70
N ARG A 238 -15.85 21.44 -3.10
CA ARG A 238 -15.29 21.02 -4.40
C ARG A 238 -14.83 19.56 -4.40
N ALA A 239 -14.47 19.02 -3.24
CA ALA A 239 -14.13 17.61 -3.11
C ALA A 239 -15.37 16.75 -3.36
N ASP A 240 -15.40 16.04 -4.50
CA ASP A 240 -16.46 15.10 -4.77
C ASP A 240 -16.25 13.83 -3.94
N TYR A 241 -17.09 13.64 -2.92
CA TYR A 241 -17.08 12.45 -2.07
C TYR A 241 -17.87 11.29 -2.67
N ALA A 242 -18.68 11.52 -3.73
CA ALA A 242 -19.51 10.48 -4.31
C ALA A 242 -18.70 9.28 -4.85
N PRO A 243 -17.56 9.47 -5.54
CA PRO A 243 -16.71 8.37 -5.99
C PRO A 243 -16.16 7.52 -4.83
N VAL A 244 -15.83 8.17 -3.70
CA VAL A 244 -15.37 7.49 -2.49
C VAL A 244 -16.46 6.61 -1.88
N PHE A 245 -17.70 7.12 -1.81
CA PHE A 245 -18.86 6.37 -1.32
C PHE A 245 -19.27 5.20 -2.23
N LEU A 246 -18.79 5.15 -3.48
CA LEU A 246 -18.98 4.02 -4.39
C LEU A 246 -17.82 3.01 -4.31
N MET A 247 -16.58 3.48 -4.31
CA MET A 247 -15.38 2.66 -4.31
C MET A 247 -15.24 1.86 -3.00
N MET A 248 -15.53 2.47 -1.85
CA MET A 248 -15.33 1.83 -0.55
C MET A 248 -16.29 0.64 -0.32
N PRO A 249 -17.62 0.77 -0.47
CA PRO A 249 -18.52 -0.38 -0.36
C PRO A 249 -18.25 -1.42 -1.46
N GLY A 250 -17.84 -1.01 -2.66
CA GLY A 250 -17.42 -1.94 -3.73
C GLY A 250 -16.25 -2.82 -3.30
N THR A 251 -15.21 -2.21 -2.72
CA THR A 251 -14.03 -2.91 -2.17
C THR A 251 -14.43 -3.88 -1.05
N ILE A 252 -15.30 -3.43 -0.14
CA ILE A 252 -15.85 -4.22 0.97
C ILE A 252 -16.60 -5.44 0.45
N CYS A 253 -17.48 -5.26 -0.52
CA CYS A 253 -18.28 -6.35 -1.08
C CYS A 253 -17.39 -7.42 -1.75
N ILE A 254 -16.39 -7.00 -2.55
CA ILE A 254 -15.49 -7.94 -3.22
C ILE A 254 -14.64 -8.73 -2.21
N LEU A 255 -14.00 -8.04 -1.25
CA LEU A 255 -13.17 -8.72 -0.25
C LEU A 255 -14.00 -9.58 0.70
N ALA A 256 -15.20 -9.14 1.07
CA ALA A 256 -16.14 -9.95 1.87
C ALA A 256 -16.57 -11.21 1.10
N ALA A 257 -16.88 -11.10 -0.20
CA ALA A 257 -17.23 -12.25 -1.03
C ALA A 257 -16.09 -13.27 -1.09
N LEU A 258 -14.86 -12.78 -1.27
CA LEU A 258 -13.66 -13.60 -1.30
C LEU A 258 -13.35 -14.28 0.04
N GLN A 259 -13.62 -13.61 1.16
CA GLN A 259 -13.39 -14.16 2.50
C GLN A 259 -14.43 -15.22 2.89
N VAL A 260 -15.68 -15.04 2.47
CA VAL A 260 -16.80 -15.95 2.81
C VAL A 260 -16.92 -17.12 1.82
N GLY A 261 -16.51 -16.90 0.57
CA GLY A 261 -16.49 -17.91 -0.49
C GLY A 261 -15.46 -19.00 -0.22
N GLY A 262 -15.86 -20.27 -0.33
CA GLY A 262 -14.95 -21.42 -0.26
C GLY A 262 -14.64 -21.94 1.15
N ALA A 263 -14.69 -21.08 2.16
CA ALA A 263 -14.53 -21.46 3.57
C ALA A 263 -15.88 -21.87 4.19
N ASN A 264 -16.81 -20.91 4.34
CA ASN A 264 -18.07 -21.09 5.09
C ASN A 264 -19.29 -21.28 4.18
N THR A 265 -19.25 -20.78 2.95
CA THR A 265 -20.34 -20.95 1.98
C THR A 265 -19.81 -21.36 0.61
N SER A 266 -20.63 -22.10 -0.15
CA SER A 266 -20.31 -22.42 -1.54
C SER A 266 -20.17 -21.14 -2.37
N TRP A 267 -19.24 -21.10 -3.31
CA TRP A 267 -19.08 -20.01 -4.28
C TRP A 267 -20.37 -19.75 -5.08
N SER A 268 -21.19 -20.79 -5.27
CA SER A 268 -22.49 -20.70 -5.95
C SER A 268 -23.63 -20.22 -5.04
N SER A 269 -23.36 -19.92 -3.77
CA SER A 269 -24.36 -19.38 -2.86
C SER A 269 -24.80 -18.00 -3.31
N THR A 270 -26.10 -17.73 -3.22
CA THR A 270 -26.72 -16.44 -3.54
C THR A 270 -25.99 -15.28 -2.87
N ASN A 271 -25.55 -15.45 -1.61
CA ASN A 271 -24.85 -14.40 -0.87
C ASN A 271 -23.49 -14.03 -1.51
N CYS A 272 -22.71 -15.02 -1.96
CA CYS A 272 -21.41 -14.80 -2.57
C CYS A 272 -21.56 -14.12 -3.95
N ILE A 273 -22.51 -14.60 -4.74
CA ILE A 273 -22.83 -14.03 -6.07
C ILE A 273 -23.34 -12.60 -5.94
N VAL A 274 -24.23 -12.32 -4.99
CA VAL A 274 -24.75 -10.96 -4.75
C VAL A 274 -23.63 -10.03 -4.33
N LEU A 275 -22.75 -10.43 -3.42
CA LEU A 275 -21.62 -9.60 -2.99
C LEU A 275 -20.65 -9.29 -4.14
N PHE A 276 -20.31 -10.27 -4.99
CA PHE A 276 -19.51 -10.00 -6.18
C PHE A 276 -20.22 -9.09 -7.17
N THR A 277 -21.49 -9.37 -7.46
CA THR A 277 -22.26 -8.59 -8.43
C THR A 277 -22.40 -7.14 -7.99
N VAL A 278 -22.75 -6.91 -6.72
CA VAL A 278 -22.85 -5.56 -6.13
C VAL A 278 -21.47 -4.90 -6.09
N GLY A 279 -20.42 -5.63 -5.69
CA GLY A 279 -19.06 -5.10 -5.65
C GLY A 279 -18.55 -4.64 -7.02
N PHE A 280 -18.65 -5.49 -8.04
CA PHE A 280 -18.26 -5.13 -9.42
C PHE A 280 -19.17 -4.06 -10.02
N ALA A 281 -20.47 -4.08 -9.74
CA ALA A 281 -21.38 -3.03 -10.19
C ALA A 281 -21.01 -1.68 -9.57
N LEU A 282 -20.72 -1.61 -8.27
CA LEU A 282 -20.28 -0.38 -7.61
C LEU A 282 -18.95 0.14 -8.17
N PHE A 283 -17.99 -0.74 -8.46
CA PHE A 283 -16.75 -0.35 -9.15
C PHE A 283 -16.99 0.14 -10.58
N ALA A 284 -17.87 -0.50 -11.34
CA ALA A 284 -18.22 -0.09 -12.69
C ALA A 284 -18.92 1.28 -12.69
N ILE A 285 -19.85 1.50 -11.76
CA ILE A 285 -20.54 2.78 -11.55
C ILE A 285 -19.51 3.83 -11.12
N PHE A 286 -18.60 3.52 -10.19
CA PHE A 286 -17.50 4.40 -9.81
C PHE A 286 -16.68 4.84 -11.01
N ILE A 287 -16.22 3.90 -11.84
CA ILE A 287 -15.43 4.22 -13.05
C ILE A 287 -16.25 5.08 -14.03
N ALA A 288 -17.51 4.74 -14.26
CA ALA A 288 -18.37 5.49 -15.19
C ALA A 288 -18.66 6.91 -14.69
N CYS A 289 -19.00 7.08 -13.40
CA CYS A 289 -19.22 8.37 -12.78
C CYS A 289 -17.97 9.24 -12.86
N GLU A 290 -16.80 8.66 -12.55
CA GLU A 290 -15.54 9.39 -12.53
C GLU A 290 -15.10 9.87 -13.92
N ILE A 291 -15.30 9.06 -14.95
CA ILE A 291 -14.84 9.42 -16.29
C ILE A 291 -15.83 10.37 -16.97
N TRP A 292 -17.15 10.23 -16.73
CA TRP A 292 -18.18 10.88 -17.57
C TRP A 292 -19.08 11.90 -16.84
N VAL A 293 -19.24 11.80 -15.52
CA VAL A 293 -20.25 12.59 -14.79
C VAL A 293 -19.61 13.70 -13.95
N VAL A 294 -18.47 13.42 -13.32
CA VAL A 294 -17.90 14.31 -12.32
C VAL A 294 -17.06 15.42 -12.98
N PRO A 295 -17.36 16.72 -12.72
CA PRO A 295 -16.60 17.84 -13.28
C PRO A 295 -15.21 18.01 -12.65
N TYR A 296 -15.03 17.57 -11.40
CA TYR A 296 -13.74 17.52 -10.69
C TYR A 296 -13.46 16.08 -10.22
N PRO A 297 -13.10 15.17 -11.14
CA PRO A 297 -13.01 13.74 -10.85
C PRO A 297 -11.95 13.45 -9.81
N PHE A 298 -12.24 12.51 -8.89
CA PHE A 298 -11.33 12.10 -7.85
C PHE A 298 -10.06 11.44 -8.43
N ILE A 299 -10.21 10.63 -9.47
CA ILE A 299 -9.14 10.14 -10.35
C ILE A 299 -9.25 10.85 -11.70
N PRO A 300 -8.37 11.82 -11.99
CA PRO A 300 -8.39 12.52 -13.26
C PRO A 300 -8.34 11.55 -14.43
N ARG A 301 -9.15 11.79 -15.47
CA ARG A 301 -9.14 10.97 -16.68
C ARG A 301 -7.74 10.80 -17.27
N ARG A 302 -6.88 11.83 -17.16
CA ARG A 302 -5.45 11.79 -17.54
C ARG A 302 -4.66 10.71 -16.80
N PHE A 303 -4.97 10.46 -15.52
CA PHE A 303 -4.31 9.45 -14.70
C PHE A 303 -4.66 8.05 -15.19
N VAL A 304 -5.96 7.78 -15.42
CA VAL A 304 -6.44 6.48 -15.93
C VAL A 304 -5.96 6.22 -17.37
N MET A 305 -5.88 7.27 -18.20
CA MET A 305 -5.37 7.15 -19.57
C MET A 305 -3.85 7.05 -19.64
N SER A 306 -3.12 7.39 -18.57
CA SER A 306 -1.67 7.23 -18.51
C SER A 306 -1.30 5.76 -18.40
N ARG A 307 -0.67 5.26 -19.48
CA ARG A 307 -0.16 3.88 -19.55
C ARG A 307 0.76 3.55 -18.38
N THR A 308 1.61 4.48 -17.97
CA THR A 308 2.55 4.29 -16.86
C THR A 308 1.84 4.14 -15.53
N ASN A 309 0.85 4.99 -15.24
CA ASN A 309 0.15 4.96 -13.96
C ASN A 309 -0.66 3.67 -13.81
N MET A 310 -1.38 3.26 -14.87
CA MET A 310 -2.12 2.00 -14.87
C MET A 310 -1.20 0.76 -14.79
N ALA A 311 -0.05 0.79 -15.48
CA ALA A 311 0.95 -0.26 -15.38
C ALA A 311 1.48 -0.40 -13.94
N ILE A 312 1.73 0.70 -13.25
CA ILE A 312 2.20 0.71 -11.86
C ILE A 312 1.08 0.24 -10.90
N CYS A 313 -0.16 0.63 -11.13
CA CYS A 313 -1.30 0.14 -10.35
C CYS A 313 -1.44 -1.39 -10.49
N LEU A 314 -1.36 -1.90 -11.72
CA LEU A 314 -1.40 -3.35 -11.98
C LEU A 314 -0.22 -4.08 -11.35
N ALA A 315 0.99 -3.54 -11.46
CA ALA A 315 2.18 -4.12 -10.84
C ALA A 315 2.11 -4.12 -9.31
N ASN A 316 1.57 -3.06 -8.69
CA ASN A 316 1.30 -3.01 -7.25
C ASN A 316 0.26 -4.05 -6.84
N PHE A 317 -0.82 -4.20 -7.60
CA PHE A 317 -1.86 -5.20 -7.33
C PHE A 317 -1.29 -6.62 -7.37
N MET A 318 -0.56 -6.96 -8.43
CA MET A 318 0.01 -8.31 -8.60
C MET A 318 1.16 -8.58 -7.63
N GLY A 319 2.02 -7.59 -7.38
CA GLY A 319 3.08 -7.68 -6.37
C GLY A 319 2.51 -7.82 -4.96
N GLY A 320 1.46 -7.05 -4.65
CA GLY A 320 0.72 -7.17 -3.38
C GLY A 320 0.12 -8.56 -3.20
N ALA A 321 -0.58 -9.08 -4.22
CA ALA A 321 -1.16 -10.42 -4.18
C ALA A 321 -0.12 -11.50 -3.86
N THR A 322 1.05 -11.38 -4.46
CA THR A 322 2.16 -12.31 -4.26
C THR A 322 2.76 -12.19 -2.86
N ASP A 323 3.14 -10.98 -2.46
CA ASP A 323 3.78 -10.71 -1.17
C ASP A 323 2.94 -11.21 0.01
N TYR A 324 1.66 -10.85 0.02
CA TYR A 324 0.76 -11.20 1.11
C TYR A 324 0.44 -12.70 1.14
N ALA A 325 0.30 -13.36 -0.02
CA ALA A 325 0.16 -14.81 -0.09
C ALA A 325 1.40 -15.53 0.47
N ILE A 326 2.60 -15.10 0.09
CA ILE A 326 3.86 -15.68 0.60
C ILE A 326 3.98 -15.49 2.11
N MET A 327 3.72 -14.28 2.61
CA MET A 327 3.79 -13.97 4.04
C MET A 327 2.86 -14.85 4.88
N PHE A 328 1.73 -15.28 4.32
CA PHE A 328 0.78 -16.13 5.01
C PHE A 328 1.15 -17.62 4.89
N PHE A 329 1.45 -18.11 3.68
CA PHE A 329 1.61 -19.53 3.41
C PHE A 329 3.00 -20.10 3.71
N VAL A 330 4.06 -19.28 3.73
CA VAL A 330 5.40 -19.76 4.11
C VAL A 330 5.48 -20.15 5.60
N PRO A 331 5.03 -19.33 6.57
CA PRO A 331 4.96 -19.77 7.96
C PRO A 331 4.09 -21.02 8.13
N LEU A 332 2.96 -21.07 7.40
CA LEU A 332 2.07 -22.22 7.40
C LEU A 332 2.78 -23.50 6.92
N TYR A 333 3.62 -23.40 5.88
CA TYR A 333 4.48 -24.51 5.43
C TYR A 333 5.37 -25.03 6.57
N PHE A 334 6.10 -24.15 7.25
CA PHE A 334 7.00 -24.55 8.35
C PHE A 334 6.23 -25.16 9.53
N GLN A 335 5.05 -24.62 9.86
CA GLN A 335 4.20 -25.19 10.91
C GLN A 335 3.68 -26.59 10.54
N LEU A 336 3.30 -26.81 9.28
CA LEU A 336 2.72 -28.08 8.81
C LEU A 336 3.78 -29.17 8.60
N VAL A 337 4.88 -28.82 7.92
CA VAL A 337 5.91 -29.78 7.49
C VAL A 337 6.93 -30.02 8.59
N HIS A 338 7.44 -28.95 9.21
CA HIS A 338 8.48 -29.05 10.22
C HIS A 338 7.93 -29.16 11.64
N GLY A 339 6.63 -28.92 11.83
CA GLY A 339 6.01 -28.95 13.15
C GLY A 339 6.49 -27.82 14.06
N ASP A 340 7.03 -26.74 13.48
CA ASP A 340 7.56 -25.60 14.21
C ASP A 340 6.45 -24.90 15.02
N SER A 341 6.85 -24.14 16.03
CA SER A 341 5.93 -23.25 16.76
C SER A 341 5.55 -22.04 15.90
N ALA A 342 4.49 -21.31 16.26
CA ALA A 342 4.12 -20.08 15.56
C ALA A 342 5.29 -19.07 15.54
N THR A 343 5.96 -18.89 16.68
CA THR A 343 7.13 -18.01 16.83
C THR A 343 8.31 -18.47 15.98
N SER A 344 8.62 -19.77 15.99
CA SER A 344 9.71 -20.35 15.20
C SER A 344 9.43 -20.23 13.70
N SER A 345 8.23 -20.57 13.24
CA SER A 345 7.86 -20.47 11.81
C SER A 345 7.89 -19.05 11.26
N ALA A 346 7.67 -18.04 12.12
CA ALA A 346 7.81 -16.65 11.75
C ALA A 346 9.28 -16.19 11.70
N LEU A 347 10.15 -16.75 12.54
CA LEU A 347 11.60 -16.57 12.42
C LEU A 347 12.12 -17.11 11.08
N GLU A 348 11.48 -18.15 10.53
CA GLU A 348 11.89 -18.70 9.22
C GLU A 348 11.64 -17.72 8.05
N LEU A 349 10.87 -16.64 8.24
CA LEU A 349 10.72 -15.55 7.27
C LEU A 349 11.83 -14.49 7.35
N LEU A 350 12.73 -14.57 8.34
CA LEU A 350 13.85 -13.63 8.49
C LEU A 350 14.64 -13.42 7.19
N PRO A 351 15.04 -14.48 6.44
CA PRO A 351 15.79 -14.29 5.19
C PRO A 351 15.05 -13.44 4.17
N PHE A 352 13.73 -13.59 4.07
CA PHE A 352 12.89 -12.79 3.19
C PHE A 352 12.87 -11.31 3.63
N PHE A 353 12.67 -11.04 4.92
CA PHE A 353 12.61 -9.65 5.40
C PHE A 353 13.96 -8.94 5.33
N ILE A 354 15.03 -9.59 5.77
CA ILE A 354 16.38 -9.02 5.78
C ILE A 354 16.80 -8.69 4.35
N SER A 355 16.63 -9.63 3.42
CA SER A 355 16.96 -9.40 2.01
C SER A 355 16.11 -8.31 1.37
N ALA A 356 14.81 -8.25 1.68
CA ALA A 356 13.92 -7.18 1.19
C ALA A 356 14.32 -5.80 1.72
N VAL A 357 14.71 -5.69 2.99
CA VAL A 357 15.18 -4.43 3.59
C VAL A 357 16.49 -3.98 2.94
N ILE A 358 17.46 -4.89 2.82
CA ILE A 358 18.75 -4.61 2.18
C ILE A 358 18.53 -4.15 0.73
N ALA A 359 17.70 -4.87 -0.03
CA ALA A 359 17.39 -4.53 -1.42
C ALA A 359 16.67 -3.19 -1.55
N SER A 360 15.73 -2.88 -0.66
CA SER A 360 15.02 -1.59 -0.65
C SER A 360 15.99 -0.43 -0.41
N PHE A 361 16.93 -0.60 0.51
CA PHE A 361 17.95 0.39 0.82
C PHE A 361 18.93 0.59 -0.35
N ILE A 362 19.44 -0.51 -0.91
CA ILE A 362 20.31 -0.48 -2.10
C ILE A 362 19.60 0.23 -3.26
N THR A 363 18.32 -0.09 -3.50
CA THR A 363 17.52 0.55 -4.54
C THR A 363 17.39 2.05 -4.31
N GLY A 364 17.10 2.47 -3.07
CA GLY A 364 17.04 3.89 -2.72
C GLY A 364 18.34 4.63 -3.04
N ILE A 365 19.49 4.05 -2.72
CA ILE A 365 20.81 4.62 -3.02
C ILE A 365 21.06 4.65 -4.53
N ILE A 366 20.89 3.53 -5.23
CA ILE A 366 21.20 3.44 -6.66
C ILE A 366 20.30 4.39 -7.46
N ILE A 367 19.00 4.46 -7.17
CA ILE A 367 18.09 5.41 -7.83
C ILE A 367 18.50 6.84 -7.50
N SER A 368 18.87 7.15 -6.26
CA SER A 368 19.33 8.49 -5.89
C SER A 368 20.63 8.89 -6.58
N MET A 369 21.55 7.95 -6.83
CA MET A 369 22.82 8.25 -7.52
C MET A 369 22.71 8.27 -9.04
N THR A 370 21.90 7.38 -9.62
CA THR A 370 21.85 7.18 -11.08
C THR A 370 20.62 7.80 -11.74
N GLY A 371 19.53 7.99 -11.00
CA GLY A 371 18.18 8.32 -11.47
C GLY A 371 17.56 7.29 -12.42
N ARG A 372 18.19 6.12 -12.60
CA ARG A 372 17.71 5.07 -13.49
C ARG A 372 16.88 4.05 -12.73
N TYR A 373 15.60 4.33 -12.55
CA TYR A 373 14.68 3.44 -11.82
C TYR A 373 14.17 2.24 -12.66
N ARG A 374 14.04 2.39 -13.99
CA ARG A 374 13.41 1.36 -14.86
C ARG A 374 14.16 0.03 -14.91
N LEU A 375 15.50 0.07 -14.92
CA LEU A 375 16.31 -1.15 -14.95
C LEU A 375 16.19 -1.92 -13.63
N ILE A 376 16.16 -1.20 -12.51
CA ILE A 376 15.98 -1.81 -11.17
C ILE A 376 14.58 -2.39 -11.03
N LEU A 377 13.57 -1.74 -11.61
CA LEU A 377 12.20 -2.25 -11.66
C LEU A 377 12.13 -3.63 -12.33
N TRP A 378 12.73 -3.76 -13.50
CA TRP A 378 12.73 -5.01 -14.27
C TRP A 378 13.53 -6.10 -13.60
N LEU A 379 14.72 -5.77 -13.07
CA LEU A 379 15.54 -6.71 -12.30
C LEU A 379 14.80 -7.19 -11.05
N GLY A 380 14.15 -6.28 -10.33
CA GLY A 380 13.32 -6.62 -9.18
C GLY A 380 12.21 -7.59 -9.55
N CYS A 381 11.40 -7.25 -10.55
CA CYS A 381 10.26 -8.08 -10.96
C CYS A 381 10.73 -9.46 -11.47
N ALA A 382 11.80 -9.51 -12.27
CA ALA A 382 12.37 -10.77 -12.75
C ALA A 382 12.90 -11.62 -11.59
N MET A 383 13.59 -11.01 -10.62
CA MET A 383 14.11 -11.71 -9.45
C MET A 383 12.99 -12.21 -8.54
N THR A 384 11.88 -11.49 -8.41
CA THR A 384 10.68 -11.97 -7.70
C THR A 384 10.05 -13.17 -8.40
N VAL A 385 9.97 -13.17 -9.74
CA VAL A 385 9.52 -14.34 -10.52
C VAL A 385 10.43 -15.54 -10.28
N VAL A 386 11.75 -15.35 -10.35
CA VAL A 386 12.72 -16.43 -10.10
C VAL A 386 12.62 -16.93 -8.67
N GLY A 387 12.55 -16.05 -7.68
CA GLY A 387 12.42 -16.43 -6.26
C GLY A 387 11.14 -17.22 -5.97
N THR A 388 10.01 -16.81 -6.56
CA THR A 388 8.75 -17.56 -6.44
C THR A 388 8.79 -18.90 -7.19
N ALA A 389 9.41 -18.96 -8.36
CA ALA A 389 9.62 -20.20 -9.10
C ALA A 389 10.53 -21.18 -8.37
N LEU A 390 11.55 -20.69 -7.64
CA LEU A 390 12.38 -21.54 -6.79
C LEU A 390 11.59 -22.10 -5.61
N LEU A 391 10.75 -21.29 -4.96
CA LEU A 391 9.88 -21.78 -3.88
C LEU A 391 8.90 -22.88 -4.34
N GLN A 392 8.49 -22.88 -5.61
CA GLN A 392 7.70 -23.96 -6.19
C GLN A 392 8.40 -25.33 -6.07
N THR A 393 9.73 -25.38 -6.12
CA THR A 393 10.49 -26.64 -6.01
C THR A 393 10.53 -27.21 -4.59
N THR A 394 9.83 -26.59 -3.63
CA THR A 394 9.84 -27.00 -2.24
C THR A 394 9.19 -28.36 -2.04
N THR A 395 9.95 -29.29 -1.45
CA THR A 395 9.48 -30.63 -1.07
C THR A 395 9.49 -30.82 0.44
N VAL A 396 8.73 -31.80 0.94
CA VAL A 396 8.68 -32.16 2.38
C VAL A 396 10.07 -32.39 2.99
N ASP A 397 10.98 -33.02 2.24
CA ASP A 397 12.32 -33.38 2.71
C ASP A 397 13.40 -32.31 2.39
N MET A 398 13.01 -31.11 1.95
CA MET A 398 13.95 -30.07 1.55
C MET A 398 14.72 -29.51 2.76
N PRO A 399 16.06 -29.35 2.68
CA PRO A 399 16.82 -28.76 3.77
C PRO A 399 16.46 -27.28 3.99
N ARG A 400 16.36 -26.87 5.26
CA ARG A 400 16.01 -25.49 5.65
C ARG A 400 16.93 -24.43 5.04
N SER A 401 18.22 -24.72 4.93
CA SER A 401 19.21 -23.80 4.35
C SER A 401 18.89 -23.41 2.90
N LEU A 402 18.39 -24.36 2.10
CA LEU A 402 18.00 -24.11 0.72
C LEU A 402 16.73 -23.24 0.65
N GLN A 403 15.78 -23.46 1.57
CA GLN A 403 14.59 -22.63 1.69
C GLN A 403 14.92 -21.19 2.08
N TYR A 404 15.86 -20.98 3.01
CA TYR A 404 16.33 -19.64 3.36
C TYR A 404 16.97 -18.93 2.19
N PHE A 405 17.73 -19.66 1.35
CA PHE A 405 18.31 -19.10 0.14
C PHE A 405 17.24 -18.66 -0.86
N TYR A 406 16.19 -19.48 -1.08
CA TYR A 406 15.07 -19.11 -1.96
C TYR A 406 14.27 -17.92 -1.44
N LEU A 407 13.98 -17.89 -0.13
CA LEU A 407 13.34 -16.76 0.54
C LEU A 407 14.20 -15.49 0.45
N GLY A 408 15.51 -15.62 0.52
CA GLY A 408 16.45 -14.51 0.34
C GLY A 408 16.41 -13.92 -1.08
N ILE A 409 16.39 -14.76 -2.12
CA ILE A 409 16.29 -14.29 -3.51
C ILE A 409 14.95 -13.57 -3.73
N LEU A 410 13.87 -14.20 -3.30
CA LEU A 410 12.54 -13.63 -3.40
C LEU A 410 12.43 -12.30 -2.64
N GLY A 411 12.86 -12.27 -1.39
CA GLY A 411 12.83 -11.07 -0.55
C GLY A 411 13.63 -9.94 -1.18
N PHE A 412 14.82 -10.22 -1.70
CA PHE A 412 15.62 -9.22 -2.42
C PHE A 412 14.86 -8.66 -3.63
N GLY A 413 14.27 -9.50 -4.48
CA GLY A 413 13.46 -9.05 -5.63
C GLY A 413 12.26 -8.18 -5.21
N THR A 414 11.52 -8.59 -4.17
CA THR A 414 10.38 -7.81 -3.65
C THR A 414 10.81 -6.45 -3.09
N GLY A 415 11.97 -6.37 -2.42
CA GLY A 415 12.54 -5.14 -1.92
C GLY A 415 12.91 -4.16 -3.03
N LEU A 416 13.54 -4.66 -4.11
CA LEU A 416 13.81 -3.85 -5.31
C LEU A 416 12.51 -3.27 -5.90
N CYS A 417 11.45 -4.07 -5.96
CA CYS A 417 10.16 -3.66 -6.53
C CYS A 417 9.45 -2.60 -5.70
N LYS A 418 9.30 -2.82 -4.38
CA LYS A 418 8.51 -1.96 -3.48
C LYS A 418 8.92 -0.51 -3.57
N GLN A 419 10.23 -0.27 -3.49
CA GLN A 419 10.79 1.07 -3.54
C GLN A 419 10.61 1.70 -4.94
N THR A 420 10.82 0.90 -5.98
CA THR A 420 10.79 1.38 -7.35
C THR A 420 9.37 1.69 -7.83
N PHE A 421 8.35 0.94 -7.41
CA PHE A 421 6.95 1.22 -7.75
C PHE A 421 6.48 2.57 -7.20
N ILE A 422 6.82 2.89 -5.95
CA ILE A 422 6.46 4.15 -5.33
C ILE A 422 7.12 5.31 -6.07
N VAL A 423 8.44 5.24 -6.30
CA VAL A 423 9.18 6.30 -7.00
C VAL A 423 8.68 6.46 -8.44
N ALA A 424 8.46 5.37 -9.16
CA ALA A 424 7.97 5.42 -10.54
C ALA A 424 6.57 6.08 -10.62
N GLY A 425 5.67 5.78 -9.68
CA GLY A 425 4.33 6.35 -9.65
C GLY A 425 4.35 7.85 -9.34
N GLN A 426 5.27 8.25 -8.45
CA GLN A 426 5.46 9.64 -8.06
C GLN A 426 6.09 10.50 -9.15
N VAL A 427 7.04 9.95 -9.92
CA VAL A 427 7.70 10.66 -11.02
C VAL A 427 6.79 10.78 -12.25
N ALA A 428 5.90 9.80 -12.47
CA ALA A 428 4.95 9.82 -13.58
C ALA A 428 3.72 10.70 -13.33
N ALA A 429 3.48 11.12 -12.08
CA ALA A 429 2.35 11.95 -11.70
C ALA A 429 2.70 13.45 -11.80
N ASP A 430 1.72 14.26 -12.22
CA ASP A 430 1.83 15.72 -12.12
C ASP A 430 2.00 16.11 -10.64
N PRO A 431 2.77 17.17 -10.30
CA PRO A 431 2.96 17.59 -8.91
C PRO A 431 1.65 17.83 -8.15
N LYS A 432 0.59 18.26 -8.85
CA LYS A 432 -0.76 18.48 -8.30
C LYS A 432 -1.50 17.18 -7.96
N ASP A 433 -1.13 16.06 -8.58
CA ASP A 433 -1.77 14.76 -8.43
C ASP A 433 -0.89 13.75 -7.64
N LEU A 434 0.20 14.22 -7.03
CA LEU A 434 1.19 13.37 -6.37
C LEU A 434 0.60 12.60 -5.17
N SER A 435 -0.18 13.30 -4.35
CA SER A 435 -0.93 12.74 -3.22
C SER A 435 -1.88 11.63 -3.68
N LEU A 436 -2.61 11.90 -4.76
CA LEU A 436 -3.55 10.97 -5.36
C LEU A 436 -2.85 9.72 -5.93
N ALA A 437 -1.82 9.90 -6.75
CA ALA A 437 -1.07 8.82 -7.38
C ALA A 437 -0.47 7.86 -6.35
N THR A 438 0.06 8.41 -5.26
CA THR A 438 0.64 7.64 -4.15
C THR A 438 -0.46 6.84 -3.44
N SER A 439 -1.59 7.47 -3.13
CA SER A 439 -2.70 6.84 -2.42
C SER A 439 -3.36 5.71 -3.23
N ILE A 440 -3.59 5.94 -4.53
CA ILE A 440 -4.15 4.92 -5.44
C ILE A 440 -3.20 3.74 -5.59
N SER A 441 -1.89 3.99 -5.75
CA SER A 441 -0.90 2.92 -5.89
C SER A 441 -0.87 2.02 -4.65
N GLN A 442 -0.99 2.63 -3.45
CA GLN A 442 -1.07 1.87 -2.21
C GLN A 442 -2.39 1.11 -2.06
N PHE A 443 -3.51 1.71 -2.49
CA PHE A 443 -4.80 1.05 -2.51
C PHE A 443 -4.73 -0.25 -3.33
N PHE A 444 -4.23 -0.18 -4.57
CA PHE A 444 -4.07 -1.36 -5.42
C PHE A 444 -3.15 -2.40 -4.81
N ARG A 445 -2.08 -1.99 -4.12
CA ARG A 445 -1.16 -2.92 -3.44
C ARG A 445 -1.85 -3.72 -2.33
N ILE A 446 -2.56 -3.05 -1.42
CA ILE A 446 -3.24 -3.73 -0.31
C ILE A 446 -4.46 -4.50 -0.81
N PHE A 447 -5.24 -3.92 -1.72
CA PHE A 447 -6.38 -4.58 -2.33
C PHE A 447 -5.96 -5.86 -3.07
N GLY A 448 -4.87 -5.80 -3.85
CA GLY A 448 -4.26 -6.97 -4.49
C GLY A 448 -3.78 -8.00 -3.47
N GLY A 449 -3.14 -7.55 -2.39
CA GLY A 449 -2.72 -8.43 -1.28
C GLY A 449 -3.88 -9.18 -0.64
N ALA A 450 -4.97 -8.49 -0.33
CA ALA A 450 -6.17 -9.10 0.24
C ALA A 450 -6.81 -10.12 -0.72
N CYS A 451 -6.98 -9.75 -2.00
CA CYS A 451 -7.46 -10.67 -3.03
C CYS A 451 -6.53 -11.89 -3.19
N GLY A 452 -5.22 -11.68 -3.19
CA GLY A 452 -4.21 -12.73 -3.33
C GLY A 452 -4.25 -13.74 -2.19
N ILE A 453 -4.37 -13.29 -0.94
CA ILE A 453 -4.54 -14.19 0.23
C ILE A 453 -5.80 -15.02 0.07
N SER A 454 -6.95 -14.40 -0.22
CA SER A 454 -8.22 -15.14 -0.29
C SER A 454 -8.23 -16.18 -1.42
N VAL A 455 -7.66 -15.86 -2.59
CA VAL A 455 -7.50 -16.82 -3.69
C VAL A 455 -6.57 -17.96 -3.28
N ALA A 456 -5.43 -17.65 -2.64
CA ALA A 456 -4.49 -18.65 -2.16
C ALA A 456 -5.10 -19.56 -1.07
N GLU A 457 -5.89 -19.01 -0.14
CA GLU A 457 -6.65 -19.76 0.87
C GLU A 457 -7.68 -20.68 0.24
N THR A 458 -8.36 -20.22 -0.80
CA THR A 458 -9.31 -21.03 -1.57
C THR A 458 -8.62 -22.21 -2.24
N ILE A 459 -7.49 -21.95 -2.91
CA ILE A 459 -6.66 -22.98 -3.54
C ILE A 459 -6.21 -24.00 -2.49
N PHE A 460 -5.68 -23.52 -1.37
CA PHE A 460 -5.22 -24.36 -0.27
C PHE A 460 -6.34 -25.25 0.27
N SER A 461 -7.49 -24.67 0.60
CA SER A 461 -8.65 -25.38 1.13
C SER A 461 -9.17 -26.43 0.16
N PHE A 462 -9.35 -26.08 -1.12
CA PHE A 462 -9.84 -27.00 -2.15
C PHE A 462 -8.87 -28.18 -2.36
N ARG A 463 -7.58 -27.90 -2.52
CA ARG A 463 -6.54 -28.93 -2.74
C ARG A 463 -6.38 -29.83 -1.52
N THR A 464 -6.36 -29.24 -0.33
CA THR A 464 -6.23 -30.00 0.92
C THR A 464 -7.47 -30.87 1.15
N LYS A 465 -8.70 -30.39 0.89
CA LYS A 465 -9.93 -31.20 0.98
C LYS A 465 -9.87 -32.40 0.04
N ALA A 466 -9.49 -32.17 -1.22
CA ALA A 466 -9.39 -33.21 -2.23
C ALA A 466 -8.32 -34.26 -1.86
N GLY A 467 -7.12 -33.82 -1.46
CA GLY A 467 -6.03 -34.72 -1.09
C GLY A 467 -6.30 -35.49 0.21
N LEU A 468 -6.92 -34.85 1.22
CA LEU A 468 -7.32 -35.52 2.45
C LEU A 468 -8.46 -36.52 2.24
N ALA A 469 -9.39 -36.25 1.32
CA ALA A 469 -10.46 -37.19 0.98
C ALA A 469 -9.89 -38.45 0.30
N ASP A 470 -8.95 -38.30 -0.63
CA ASP A 470 -8.25 -39.42 -1.25
C ASP A 470 -7.43 -40.20 -0.22
N LEU A 471 -6.77 -39.49 0.69
CA LEU A 471 -6.02 -40.10 1.78
C LEU A 471 -6.90 -40.85 2.78
N SER A 472 -8.04 -40.26 3.16
CA SER A 472 -9.03 -40.87 4.06
C SER A 472 -9.56 -42.17 3.47
N LYS A 473 -9.83 -42.18 2.16
CA LYS A 473 -10.22 -43.39 1.43
C LYS A 473 -9.13 -44.45 1.41
N LYS A 474 -7.86 -44.06 1.25
CA LYS A 474 -6.71 -44.99 1.23
C LYS A 474 -6.40 -45.56 2.62
N MET A 475 -6.49 -44.76 3.68
CA MET A 475 -6.11 -45.17 5.04
C MET A 475 -7.29 -45.54 5.95
N HIS A 476 -8.53 -45.47 5.45
CA HIS A 476 -9.76 -45.75 6.21
C HIS A 476 -9.85 -44.93 7.52
N GLN A 477 -9.35 -43.69 7.50
CA GLN A 477 -9.31 -42.78 8.64
C GLN A 477 -9.76 -41.37 8.23
N ASN A 478 -10.67 -40.78 8.99
CA ASN A 478 -11.18 -39.44 8.69
C ASN A 478 -10.17 -38.36 9.12
N PHE A 479 -9.58 -37.68 8.13
CA PHE A 479 -8.76 -36.50 8.35
C PHE A 479 -9.56 -35.24 8.03
N SER A 480 -9.50 -34.23 8.89
CA SER A 480 -10.19 -32.93 8.71
C SER A 480 -9.21 -31.76 8.78
N ILE A 481 -9.50 -30.72 7.98
CA ILE A 481 -8.69 -29.49 7.85
C ILE A 481 -8.72 -28.63 9.10
N GLN A 482 -9.81 -28.69 9.89
CA GLN A 482 -9.93 -27.90 11.12
C GLN A 482 -8.92 -28.32 12.20
N ASN A 483 -8.31 -29.50 12.03
CA ASN A 483 -7.44 -30.15 12.99
C ASN A 483 -5.95 -30.07 12.60
N ILE A 484 -5.51 -29.02 11.90
CA ILE A 484 -4.11 -28.82 11.51
C ILE A 484 -3.15 -28.87 12.71
N ALA A 485 -3.55 -28.34 13.87
CA ALA A 485 -2.77 -28.45 15.11
C ALA A 485 -2.65 -29.90 15.62
N LEU A 486 -3.61 -30.77 15.28
CA LEU A 486 -3.61 -32.17 15.68
C LEU A 486 -2.72 -33.05 14.79
N ILE A 487 -2.20 -32.54 13.67
CA ILE A 487 -1.25 -33.26 12.79
C ILE A 487 -0.03 -33.78 13.56
N LYS A 488 0.40 -33.03 14.59
CA LYS A 488 1.51 -33.41 15.48
C LYS A 488 1.23 -34.65 16.32
N PHE A 489 -0.03 -35.03 16.50
CA PHE A 489 -0.45 -36.22 17.27
C PHE A 489 -0.80 -37.43 16.38
N LEU A 490 -0.77 -37.27 15.05
CA LEU A 490 -0.95 -38.41 14.15
C LEU A 490 0.27 -39.35 14.17
N PRO A 491 0.06 -40.67 13.94
CA PRO A 491 1.13 -41.62 13.67
C PRO A 491 2.03 -41.14 12.53
N ALA A 492 3.34 -41.44 12.60
CA ALA A 492 4.35 -40.89 11.67
C ALA A 492 4.03 -41.12 10.18
N ALA A 493 3.46 -42.27 9.83
CA ALA A 493 3.06 -42.60 8.46
C ALA A 493 1.89 -41.71 7.97
N ALA A 494 0.86 -41.53 8.79
CA ALA A 494 -0.29 -40.69 8.45
C ALA A 494 0.10 -39.20 8.42
N ARG A 495 0.99 -38.77 9.33
CA ARG A 495 1.53 -37.41 9.36
C ARG A 495 2.27 -37.06 8.08
N ARG A 496 3.18 -37.94 7.61
CA ARG A 496 3.94 -37.71 6.37
C ARG A 496 3.02 -37.55 5.17
N GLN A 497 1.97 -38.36 5.09
CA GLN A 497 1.05 -38.31 3.95
C GLN A 497 0.18 -37.04 3.95
N VAL A 498 -0.23 -36.56 5.13
CA VAL A 498 -0.90 -35.25 5.28
C VAL A 498 0.05 -34.09 4.93
N GLN A 499 1.33 -34.19 5.30
CA GLN A 499 2.34 -33.21 4.92
C GLN A 499 2.54 -33.15 3.41
N ILE A 500 2.60 -34.29 2.71
CA ILE A 500 2.71 -34.33 1.25
C ILE A 500 1.52 -33.63 0.58
N VAL A 501 0.28 -33.92 1.03
CA VAL A 501 -0.92 -33.25 0.52
C VAL A 501 -0.87 -31.74 0.77
N SER A 502 -0.34 -31.33 1.92
CA SER A 502 -0.23 -29.92 2.30
C SER A 502 0.81 -29.18 1.45
N VAL A 503 1.94 -29.83 1.15
CA VAL A 503 2.98 -29.28 0.26
C VAL A 503 2.47 -29.18 -1.17
N ASP A 504 1.71 -30.16 -1.67
CA ASP A 504 1.07 -30.09 -3.00
C ASP A 504 0.06 -28.93 -3.09
N ALA A 505 -0.71 -28.71 -2.03
CA ALA A 505 -1.61 -27.56 -1.96
C ALA A 505 -0.85 -26.22 -1.99
N ILE A 506 0.29 -26.13 -1.29
CA ILE A 506 1.15 -24.95 -1.27
C ILE A 506 1.90 -24.75 -2.60
N ASP A 507 2.30 -25.82 -3.28
CA ASP A 507 2.88 -25.76 -4.64
C ASP A 507 1.92 -25.05 -5.62
N MET A 508 0.63 -25.38 -5.57
CA MET A 508 -0.37 -24.72 -6.40
C MET A 508 -0.50 -23.22 -6.10
N ILE A 509 -0.33 -22.81 -4.84
CA ILE A 509 -0.30 -21.40 -4.45
C ILE A 509 0.93 -20.72 -5.03
N TYR A 510 2.10 -21.36 -5.00
CA TYR A 510 3.31 -20.82 -5.63
C TYR A 510 3.16 -20.67 -7.14
N ARG A 511 2.49 -21.61 -7.82
CA ARG A 511 2.17 -21.45 -9.25
C ARG A 511 1.27 -20.25 -9.52
N PHE A 512 0.26 -20.03 -8.68
CA PHE A 512 -0.60 -18.85 -8.75
C PHE A 512 0.21 -17.56 -8.57
N THR A 513 1.09 -17.50 -7.56
CA THR A 513 1.90 -16.31 -7.30
C THR A 513 2.96 -16.07 -8.38
N ILE A 514 3.51 -17.12 -9.00
CA ILE A 514 4.38 -16.99 -10.20
C ILE A 514 3.60 -16.30 -11.33
N GLY A 515 2.34 -16.70 -11.56
CA GLY A 515 1.46 -16.05 -12.54
C GLY A 515 1.26 -14.56 -12.24
N CYS A 516 1.02 -14.20 -10.97
CA CYS A 516 0.93 -12.81 -10.53
C CYS A 516 2.25 -12.06 -10.76
N CYS A 517 3.39 -12.60 -10.34
CA CYS A 517 4.71 -11.99 -10.55
C CYS A 517 5.00 -11.77 -12.04
N ALA A 518 4.70 -12.74 -12.89
CA ALA A 518 4.89 -12.63 -14.33
C ALA A 518 4.00 -11.53 -14.92
N ALA A 519 2.73 -11.45 -14.51
CA ALA A 519 1.85 -10.35 -14.91
C ALA A 519 2.37 -8.98 -14.44
N GLY A 520 2.90 -8.90 -13.21
CA GLY A 520 3.55 -7.70 -12.68
C GLY A 520 4.80 -7.29 -13.48
N LEU A 521 5.62 -8.26 -13.87
CA LEU A 521 6.78 -8.04 -14.74
C LEU A 521 6.36 -7.53 -16.12
N LEU A 522 5.34 -8.13 -16.73
CA LEU A 522 4.80 -7.67 -18.02
C LEU A 522 4.24 -6.25 -17.92
N ALA A 523 3.52 -5.93 -16.85
CA ALA A 523 3.06 -4.58 -16.58
C ALA A 523 4.23 -3.59 -16.44
N SER A 524 5.33 -4.00 -15.79
CA SER A 524 6.51 -3.14 -15.61
C SER A 524 7.19 -2.72 -16.93
N PHE A 525 7.04 -3.48 -18.03
CA PHE A 525 7.56 -3.08 -19.33
C PHE A 525 6.79 -1.92 -19.96
N LEU A 526 5.49 -1.78 -19.63
CA LEU A 526 4.62 -0.70 -20.10
C LEU A 526 4.94 0.66 -19.46
N VAL A 527 5.77 0.69 -18.41
CA VAL A 527 6.21 1.92 -17.75
C VAL A 527 7.10 2.72 -18.70
N LYS A 528 6.66 3.92 -19.07
CA LYS A 528 7.44 4.87 -19.85
C LYS A 528 8.59 5.41 -19.00
N HIS A 529 9.74 5.68 -19.61
CA HIS A 529 10.85 6.34 -18.93
C HIS A 529 10.54 7.82 -18.74
N TYR A 530 10.69 8.29 -17.51
CA TYR A 530 10.68 9.70 -17.15
C TYR A 530 12.04 10.05 -16.54
N ASP A 531 12.62 11.17 -16.94
CA ASP A 531 13.88 11.61 -16.35
C ASP A 531 13.61 12.16 -14.94
N ILE A 532 14.20 11.51 -13.93
CA ILE A 532 14.21 12.01 -12.55
C ILE A 532 15.06 13.30 -12.47
N TRP A 533 16.02 13.45 -13.38
CA TRP A 533 16.91 14.58 -13.50
C TRP A 533 16.36 15.60 -14.51
N THR A 534 15.40 16.42 -14.10
CA THR A 534 15.16 17.65 -14.83
C THR A 534 16.30 18.62 -14.54
N ASP A 535 17.06 18.97 -15.58
CA ASP A 535 18.04 20.05 -15.56
C ASP A 535 17.29 21.35 -15.21
N GLU A 536 17.37 21.77 -13.94
CA GLU A 536 16.89 23.11 -13.50
C GLU A 536 17.61 24.24 -14.27
N SER A 537 18.70 23.93 -14.97
CA SER A 537 19.43 24.83 -15.86
C SER A 537 18.70 25.19 -17.17
N LYS A 538 17.61 24.50 -17.52
CA LYS A 538 16.84 24.76 -18.76
C LYS A 538 15.55 25.56 -18.56
N VAL A 539 15.20 25.93 -17.34
CA VAL A 539 14.17 26.96 -17.11
C VAL A 539 14.83 28.32 -17.28
N GLN A 540 15.13 28.70 -18.52
CA GLN A 540 15.36 30.11 -18.83
C GLN A 540 14.02 30.84 -18.66
N PRO A 541 13.95 31.93 -17.89
CA PRO A 541 12.82 32.84 -18.05
C PRO A 541 12.90 33.36 -19.48
N THR A 542 11.91 33.05 -20.30
CA THR A 542 11.71 33.75 -21.58
C THR A 542 11.49 35.23 -21.26
N ALA A 543 12.60 35.97 -21.24
CA ALA A 543 12.61 37.41 -21.33
C ALA A 543 12.10 37.77 -22.73
N ALA A 544 10.80 38.03 -22.85
CA ALA A 544 10.27 38.77 -23.98
C ALA A 544 10.40 40.27 -23.68
N ASN A 545 11.62 40.78 -23.81
CA ASN A 545 11.82 42.18 -24.15
C ASN A 545 11.47 42.34 -25.63
N GLY A 546 10.46 43.15 -25.93
CA GLY A 546 10.07 43.42 -27.30
C GLY A 546 8.85 44.33 -27.43
N ASN A 547 8.95 45.56 -26.91
CA ASN A 547 8.60 46.75 -27.69
C ASN A 547 8.93 48.02 -26.89
N GLY A 548 9.97 48.71 -27.35
CA GLY A 548 10.27 50.07 -26.93
C GLY A 548 9.26 51.03 -27.53
N THR A 549 8.58 51.78 -26.66
CA THR A 549 8.10 53.12 -26.98
C THR A 549 8.52 54.03 -25.84
N THR A 550 9.69 54.64 -26.01
CA THR A 550 10.16 55.79 -25.25
C THR A 550 9.22 56.97 -25.52
N HIS A 551 8.28 57.23 -24.61
CA HIS A 551 7.68 58.55 -24.48
C HIS A 551 8.47 59.35 -23.47
N ASN A 552 9.24 60.29 -24.01
CA ASN A 552 10.09 61.25 -23.33
C ASN A 552 9.22 62.27 -22.57
N LYS A 553 9.44 62.42 -21.25
CA LYS A 553 8.98 63.59 -20.49
C LYS A 553 9.93 63.90 -19.32
N ALA A 554 10.62 65.02 -19.49
CA ALA A 554 11.04 66.01 -18.50
C ALA A 554 12.04 65.64 -17.40
N SER A 555 13.23 66.26 -17.48
CA SER A 555 13.83 66.97 -16.35
C SER A 555 14.78 68.07 -16.84
N ASP A 556 14.55 69.28 -16.31
CA ASP A 556 15.39 70.48 -16.31
C ASP A 556 16.88 70.24 -16.08
N GLY A 557 17.72 71.19 -16.56
CA GLY A 557 19.03 71.43 -15.96
C GLY A 557 20.11 72.08 -16.84
N SER A 558 20.02 73.40 -17.04
CA SER A 558 21.11 74.40 -17.10
C SER A 558 22.56 73.97 -17.46
N ASN A 559 23.12 74.52 -18.54
CA ASN A 559 24.30 75.44 -18.53
C ASN A 559 24.93 75.63 -19.92
N ALA A 560 25.24 76.91 -20.19
CA ALA A 560 26.05 77.51 -21.26
C ALA A 560 25.45 77.61 -22.67
#